data_AF-A0A7W4HPW8-F1
#
_entry.id   AF-A0A7W4HPW8-F1
#
_cell.length_a   1.000
_cell.length_b   1.000
_cell.length_c   1.000
_cell.angle_alpha   90.00
_cell.angle_beta   90.00
_cell.angle_gamma   90.00
#
_symmetry.space_group_name_H-M   'P 1'
#
loop_
_entity.id
_entity.type
_entity.pdbx_description
1 polymer ?
#
loop_
_entity_poly.entity_id
_entity_poly.type
_entity_poly.pdbx_seq_one_letter_code
_entity_poly.pdbx_strand_id
1 'polypeptide(L)' 'MYADKFHSKSKPPKEPPYFCTFEWYYNLVQKFGSDKQAKFQALADEFGKPDITLVASKFGFSIKDAN' A
#
# COMPACT_ATOMS: atom_id res chain seq x y z
N MET A 1 0.71 -11.87 -2.36
CA MET A 1 1.54 -11.01 -3.23
C MET A 1 1.76 -9.67 -2.51
N TYR A 2 3.01 -9.32 -2.20
CA TYR A 2 3.38 -8.11 -1.44
C TYR A 2 3.12 -6.82 -2.24
N ALA A 3 3.50 -6.79 -3.52
CA ALA A 3 3.24 -5.66 -4.42
C ALA A 3 1.74 -5.32 -4.55
N ASP A 4 0.88 -6.34 -4.49
CA ASP A 4 -0.58 -6.17 -4.55
C ASP A 4 -1.14 -5.40 -3.34
N LYS A 5 -0.37 -5.15 -2.28
CA LYS A 5 -0.81 -4.36 -1.12
C LYS A 5 -0.82 -2.86 -1.37
N PHE A 6 -0.11 -2.39 -2.39
CA PHE A 6 0.12 -0.97 -2.63
C PHE A 6 -0.80 -0.34 -3.67
N HIS A 7 -1.79 -1.07 -4.21
CA HIS A 7 -2.75 -0.51 -5.17
C HIS A 7 -4.21 -0.72 -4.76
N SER A 8 -5.09 0.15 -5.23
CA SER A 8 -6.54 0.04 -5.05
C SER A 8 -7.08 -1.28 -5.62
N LYS A 9 -7.95 -1.97 -4.87
CA LYS A 9 -8.53 -3.26 -5.28
C LYS A 9 -10.02 -3.22 -5.58
N SER A 10 -10.64 -2.05 -5.51
CA SER A 10 -12.09 -1.89 -5.66
C SER A 10 -12.55 -2.30 -7.07
N LYS A 11 -13.51 -3.23 -7.14
CA LYS A 11 -14.21 -3.62 -8.37
C LYS A 11 -15.73 -3.65 -8.14
N PRO A 12 -16.53 -2.82 -8.83
CA PRO A 12 -16.14 -1.70 -9.68
C PRO A 12 -15.52 -0.55 -8.86
N PRO A 13 -14.63 0.28 -9.44
CA PRO A 13 -14.02 1.39 -8.71
C PRO A 13 -15.05 2.50 -8.49
N LYS A 14 -15.29 2.88 -7.22
CA LYS A 14 -16.03 4.12 -6.88
C LYS A 14 -15.16 5.37 -7.02
N GLU A 15 -13.85 5.19 -7.03
CA GLU A 15 -12.82 6.23 -7.15
C GLU A 15 -11.83 5.82 -8.25
N PRO A 16 -11.09 6.78 -8.86
CA PRO A 16 -9.98 6.47 -9.75
C PRO A 16 -8.94 5.55 -9.09
N PRO A 17 -8.20 4.73 -9.86
CA PRO A 17 -7.14 3.90 -9.28
C PRO A 17 -6.10 4.76 -8.57
N TYR A 18 -5.68 4.30 -7.39
CA TYR A 18 -4.67 4.96 -6.57
C TYR A 18 -3.68 3.95 -6.03
N PHE A 19 -2.48 4.43 -5.74
CA PHE A 19 -1.49 3.70 -4.96
C PHE A 19 -1.54 4.09 -3.49
N CYS A 20 -1.06 3.20 -2.64
CA CYS A 20 -0.95 3.37 -1.21
C CYS A 20 0.52 3.30 -0.82
N THR A 21 0.98 4.17 0.09
CA THR A 21 2.32 4.05 0.64
C THR A 21 2.40 2.90 1.65
N PHE A 22 3.64 2.50 1.98
CA PHE A 22 3.88 1.49 3.02
C PHE A 22 3.26 1.92 4.35
N GLU A 23 3.47 3.16 4.76
CA GLU A 23 2.97 3.69 6.03
C GLU A 23 1.44 3.72 6.06
N TRP A 24 0.80 4.13 4.96
CA TRP A 24 -0.65 4.09 4.86
C TRP A 24 -1.21 2.68 5.03
N TYR A 25 -0.64 1.70 4.32
CA TYR A 25 -1.10 0.32 4.43
C TYR A 25 -0.75 -0.30 5.79
N TYR A 26 0.40 0.04 6.36
CA TYR A 26 0.85 -0.39 7.68
C TYR A 26 -0.12 0.05 8.77
N ASN A 27 -0.55 1.33 8.75
CA ASN A 27 -1.56 1.85 9.65
C ASN A 27 -2.94 1.24 9.37
N LEU A 28 -3.29 1.02 8.09
CA LEU A 28 -4.55 0.38 7.72
C LEU A 28 -4.64 -1.06 8.24
N VAL A 29 -3.55 -1.83 8.21
CA VAL A 29 -3.58 -3.24 8.65
C VAL A 29 -3.68 -3.40 10.16
N GLN A 30 -3.31 -2.37 10.93
CA GLN A 30 -3.46 -2.35 12.39
C GLN A 30 -4.91 -2.65 12.82
N LYS A 31 -5.91 -2.16 12.06
CA LYS A 31 -7.34 -2.40 12.38
C LYS A 31 -7.76 -3.87 12.32
N PHE A 32 -6.96 -4.71 11.66
CA PHE A 32 -7.17 -6.16 11.57
C PHE A 32 -6.36 -6.95 12.61
N GLY A 33 -5.68 -6.25 13.53
CA GLY A 33 -4.89 -6.80 14.62
C GLY A 33 -3.38 -6.61 14.44
N SER A 34 -2.67 -6.44 15.56
CA SER A 34 -1.23 -6.14 15.60
C SER A 34 -0.35 -7.21 14.94
N ASP A 35 -0.79 -8.47 14.91
CA ASP A 35 -0.12 -9.57 14.19
C ASP A 35 0.02 -9.28 12.69
N LYS A 36 -0.98 -8.62 12.08
CA LYS A 36 -0.95 -8.30 10.64
C LYS A 36 0.08 -7.23 10.32
N GLN A 37 0.25 -6.27 11.23
CA GLN A 37 1.24 -5.20 11.13
C GLN A 37 2.67 -5.78 11.23
N ALA A 38 2.91 -6.69 12.18
CA ALA A 38 4.19 -7.39 12.29
C ALA A 38 4.52 -8.25 11.06
N LYS A 39 3.53 -8.99 10.53
CA LYS A 39 3.71 -9.77 9.29
C LYS A 39 3.97 -8.87 8.08
N PHE A 40 3.31 -7.71 8.01
CA PHE A 40 3.53 -6.76 6.92
C PHE A 40 4.92 -6.11 6.99
N GLN A 41 5.41 -5.84 8.20
CA GLN A 41 6.79 -5.41 8.43
C GLN A 41 7.77 -6.48 7.96
N ALA A 42 7.60 -7.74 8.37
CA ALA A 42 8.46 -8.84 7.94
C ALA A 42 8.54 -8.99 6.41
N LEU A 43 7.42 -8.78 5.70
CA LEU A 43 7.43 -8.76 4.23
C LEU A 43 8.21 -7.57 3.65
N ALA A 44 8.19 -6.41 4.32
CA ALA A 44 9.00 -5.26 3.90
C ALA A 44 10.49 -5.46 4.19
N ASP A 45 10.84 -6.18 5.25
CA ASP A 45 12.21 -6.58 5.53
C ASP A 45 12.74 -7.61 4.50
N GLU A 46 11.87 -8.52 4.03
CA GLU A 46 12.22 -9.54 3.03
C GLU A 46 12.31 -8.96 1.60
N PHE A 47 11.31 -8.18 1.18
CA PHE A 47 11.18 -7.69 -0.21
C PHE A 47 11.61 -6.24 -0.42
N GLY A 48 11.88 -5.50 0.67
CA GLY A 48 12.13 -4.06 0.63
C GLY A 48 10.85 -3.23 0.47
N LYS A 49 10.97 -1.91 0.64
CA LYS A 49 9.86 -0.97 0.44
C LYS A 49 9.90 -0.44 -1.01
N PRO A 50 8.84 -0.63 -1.81
CA PRO A 50 8.80 -0.08 -3.17
C PRO A 50 8.66 1.44 -3.15
N ASP A 51 9.31 2.11 -4.10
CA ASP A 51 9.14 3.55 -4.33
C ASP A 51 7.83 3.82 -5.08
N ILE A 52 6.75 3.98 -4.29
CA ILE A 52 5.40 4.20 -4.81
C ILE A 52 5.27 5.55 -5.50
N THR A 53 6.04 6.55 -5.05
CA THR A 53 6.02 7.90 -5.63
C THR A 53 6.50 7.87 -7.08
N LEU A 54 7.61 7.17 -7.34
CA LEU A 54 8.16 7.02 -8.69
C LEU A 54 7.16 6.32 -9.64
N VAL A 55 6.51 5.25 -9.17
CA VAL A 55 5.54 4.48 -9.97
C VAL A 55 4.28 5.32 -10.24
N ALA A 56 3.75 5.98 -9.21
CA ALA A 56 2.57 6.84 -9.34
C ALA A 56 2.80 7.98 -10.34
N SER A 57 3.94 8.67 -10.26
CA SER A 57 4.30 9.73 -11.23
C SER A 57 4.45 9.20 -12.64
N LYS A 58 5.00 7.98 -12.82
CA LYS A 58 5.16 7.36 -14.15
C LYS A 58 3.82 7.04 -14.82
N PHE A 59 2.82 6.63 -14.04
CA PHE A 59 1.52 6.21 -14.57
C PHE A 59 0.40 7.25 -14.38
N GLY A 60 0.68 8.38 -13.72
CA GLY A 60 -0.30 9.45 -13.48
C GLY A 60 -1.38 9.08 -12.46
N PHE A 61 -1.09 8.19 -11.50
CA PHE A 61 -2.04 7.78 -10.47
C PHE A 61 -1.86 8.58 -9.17
N SER A 62 -2.95 8.75 -8.43
CA SER A 62 -2.92 9.39 -7.12
C SER A 62 -2.30 8.49 -6.06
N ILE A 63 -1.66 9.08 -5.05
CA ILE A 63 -1.08 8.37 -3.90
C ILE A 63 -1.90 8.69 -2.65
N LYS A 64 -2.30 7.66 -1.90
CA LYS A 64 -2.81 7.80 -0.53
C LYS A 64 -1.65 7.53 0.43
N ASP A 65 -1.31 8.56 1.20
CA ASP A 65 -0.30 8.52 2.23
C ASP A 65 -0.92 8.61 3.63
N ALA A 66 -0.17 8.22 4.67
CA ALA A 66 -0.57 8.29 6.07
C ALA A 66 -0.50 9.73 6.61
N ASN A 67 -1.31 10.63 6.05
CA ASN A 67 -1.51 11.98 6.58
C ASN A 67 -2.57 11.97 7.68
#